data_AF-A0A2E8ZMH5-F1
#
_entry.id   AF-A0A2E8ZMH5-F1
#
_cell.length_a   1.000
_cell.length_b   1.000
_cell.length_c   1.000
_cell.angle_alpha   90.00
_cell.angle_beta   90.00
_cell.angle_gamma   90.00
#
_symmetry.space_group_name_H-M   'P 1'
#
loop_
_entity.id
_entity.type
_entity.pdbx_description
1 polymer ?
#
loop_
_entity_poly.entity_id
_entity_poly.type
_entity_poly.pdbx_seq_one_letter_code
_entity_poly.pdbx_strand_id
1 'polypeptide(L)'
;MKKLKLVLSVLLFVLVLAYAFAFSAHNSNHVELDFLIGKSFSLPVSIWLGAMLIIGALAGLMSGLISAARYRLKLRQLRKELADTKQRLNKLP
;
A
#
# COMPACT_ATOMS: atom_id res chain seq x y z
N MET A 1 24.01 3.40 3.33
CA MET A 1 22.74 3.26 2.56
C MET A 1 21.47 3.26 3.40
N LYS A 2 21.32 2.44 4.46
CA LYS A 2 20.08 2.41 5.29
C LYS A 2 19.74 3.76 5.95
N LYS A 3 20.73 4.45 6.53
CA LYS A 3 20.55 5.78 7.15
C LYS A 3 20.12 6.84 6.14
N LEU A 4 20.72 6.86 4.94
CA LEU A 4 20.35 7.78 3.87
C LEU A 4 18.92 7.54 3.38
N LYS A 5 18.51 6.28 3.20
CA LYS A 5 17.12 5.94 2.86
C LYS A 5 16.15 6.38 3.94
N LEU A 6 16.50 6.20 5.22
CA LEU A 6 15.68 6.65 6.35
C LEU A 6 15.52 8.18 6.32
N VAL A 7 16.63 8.92 6.23
CA VAL A 7 16.60 10.40 6.18
C VAL A 7 15.79 10.90 5.00
N LEU A 8 16.00 10.34 3.81
CA LEU A 8 15.24 10.73 2.61
C LEU A 8 13.75 10.40 2.77
N SER A 9 13.41 9.26 3.36
CA SER A 9 12.02 8.88 3.59
C SER A 9 11.33 9.77 4.62
N VAL A 10 12.04 10.16 5.69
CA VAL A 10 11.52 11.10 6.70
C VAL A 10 11.35 12.49 6.09
N LEU A 11 12.35 12.98 5.34
CA LEU A 11 12.27 14.28 4.68
C LEU A 11 11.09 14.32 3.71
N LEU A 12 10.92 13.28 2.88
CA LEU A 12 9.80 13.18 1.95
C LEU A 12 8.45 13.14 2.70
N PHE A 13 8.37 12.38 3.79
CA PHE A 13 7.17 12.34 4.63
C PHE A 13 6.83 13.73 5.19
N VAL A 14 7.81 14.45 5.73
CA VAL A 14 7.62 15.80 6.27
C VAL A 14 7.16 16.77 5.18
N LEU A 15 7.76 16.71 3.98
CA LEU A 15 7.37 17.57 2.85
C LEU A 15 5.93 17.29 2.40
N VAL A 16 5.56 16.02 2.25
CA VAL A 16 4.19 15.62 1.88
C VAL A 16 3.20 16.05 2.95
N LEU A 17 3.54 15.91 4.23
CA LEU A 17 2.67 16.31 5.33
C LEU A 17 2.48 17.83 5.39
N ALA A 18 3.57 18.60 5.24
CA ALA A 18 3.51 20.05 5.18
C ALA A 18 2.64 20.53 4.00
N TYR A 19 2.81 19.92 2.83
CA TYR A 19 1.98 20.20 1.66
C TYR A 19 0.50 19.87 1.92
N ALA A 20 0.20 18.72 2.52
CA ALA A 20 -1.17 18.32 2.82
C ALA A 20 -1.86 19.30 3.77
N PHE A 21 -1.15 19.79 4.80
CA PHE A 21 -1.69 20.83 5.68
C PHE A 21 -1.92 22.16 4.97
N ALA A 22 -0.94 22.64 4.19
CA ALA A 22 -1.09 23.87 3.41
C ALA A 22 -2.25 23.77 2.41
N PHE A 23 -2.36 22.63 1.72
CA PHE A 23 -3.45 22.32 0.82
C PHE A 23 -4.80 22.36 1.54
N SER A 24 -4.92 21.71 2.70
CA SER A 24 -6.17 21.71 3.46
C SER A 24 -6.54 23.08 4.01
N ALA A 25 -5.55 23.89 4.41
CA ALA A 25 -5.79 25.25 4.91
C ALA A 25 -6.29 26.18 3.80
N HIS A 26 -5.77 26.04 2.58
CA HIS A 26 -6.18 26.86 1.43
C HIS A 26 -7.48 26.37 0.77
N ASN A 27 -7.80 25.08 0.89
CA ASN A 27 -8.96 24.45 0.27
C ASN A 27 -10.00 24.01 1.32
N SER A 28 -10.32 24.91 2.25
CA SER A 28 -11.33 24.69 3.29
C SER A 28 -12.77 24.81 2.78
N ASN A 29 -12.97 25.24 1.53
CA ASN A 29 -14.29 25.35 0.93
C ASN A 29 -14.94 23.98 0.83
N HIS A 30 -16.21 23.92 1.24
CA HIS A 30 -17.00 22.71 1.16
C HIS A 30 -17.41 22.44 -0.28
N VAL A 31 -17.21 21.21 -0.71
CA VAL A 31 -17.70 20.71 -1.99
C VAL A 31 -18.77 19.68 -1.71
N GLU A 32 -19.93 19.91 -2.32
CA GLU A 32 -21.04 18.97 -2.31
C GLU A 32 -20.81 17.90 -3.37
N LEU A 33 -20.76 16.65 -2.93
CA LEU A 33 -20.70 15.50 -3.82
C LEU A 33 -21.97 14.67 -3.69
N ASP A 34 -22.62 14.46 -4.83
CA ASP A 34 -23.71 13.49 -4.97
C ASP A 34 -23.13 12.16 -5.48
N PHE A 35 -23.28 11.10 -4.69
CA PHE A 35 -22.80 9.76 -5.00
C PHE A 35 -23.82 8.92 -5.75
N LEU A 36 -24.86 9.54 -6.31
CA LEU A 36 -25.98 8.91 -7.01
C LEU A 36 -26.82 7.97 -6.14
N ILE A 37 -26.50 7.88 -4.84
CA ILE A 37 -27.10 6.99 -3.87
C ILE A 37 -27.21 7.76 -2.55
N GLY A 38 -28.44 7.94 -2.05
CA GLY A 38 -28.69 8.58 -0.76
C GLY A 38 -28.59 10.10 -0.80
N LYS A 39 -28.09 10.69 0.30
CA LYS A 39 -27.95 12.15 0.44
C LYS A 39 -26.56 12.61 -0.02
N SER A 40 -26.50 13.81 -0.58
CA SER A 40 -25.24 14.48 -0.89
C SER A 40 -24.45 14.80 0.38
N PHE A 41 -23.13 14.76 0.28
CA PHE A 41 -22.23 15.08 1.39
C PHE A 41 -21.44 16.35 1.05
N SER A 42 -21.50 17.34 1.94
CA SER A 42 -20.80 18.61 1.81
C SER A 42 -19.63 18.67 2.78
N LEU A 43 -18.43 18.38 2.27
CA LEU A 43 -17.18 18.31 3.04
C LEU A 43 -16.07 19.09 2.32
N PRO A 44 -15.05 19.59 3.03
CA PRO A 44 -13.87 20.17 2.40
C PRO A 44 -13.20 19.20 1.42
N VAL A 45 -12.69 19.73 0.31
CA VAL A 45 -12.00 18.95 -0.73
C VAL A 45 -10.86 18.10 -0.15
N SER A 46 -10.17 18.62 0.86
CA SER A 46 -9.08 17.91 1.55
C SER A 46 -9.52 16.61 2.20
N ILE A 47 -10.77 16.53 2.71
CA ILE A 47 -11.30 15.29 3.30
C ILE A 47 -11.52 14.24 2.22
N TRP A 48 -12.09 14.62 1.08
CA TRP A 48 -12.30 13.71 -0.05
C TRP A 48 -10.97 13.15 -0.58
N LEU A 49 -9.98 14.02 -0.78
CA LEU A 49 -8.65 13.61 -1.22
C LEU A 49 -7.95 12.73 -0.19
N GLY A 50 -8.05 13.07 1.09
CA GLY A 50 -7.52 12.26 2.18
C GLY A 50 -8.15 10.87 2.24
N ALA A 51 -9.47 10.79 2.10
CA ALA A 51 -10.20 9.52 2.06
C ALA A 51 -9.76 8.65 0.87
N MET A 52 -9.66 9.23 -0.33
CA MET A 52 -9.20 8.49 -1.53
C MET A 52 -7.75 8.03 -1.39
N LEU A 53 -6.88 8.85 -0.79
CA LEU A 53 -5.50 8.47 -0.50
C LEU A 53 -5.43 7.28 0.47
N ILE A 54 -6.22 7.30 1.55
CA ILE A 54 -6.29 6.20 2.51
C ILE A 54 -6.80 4.93 1.83
N ILE A 55 -7.89 5.02 1.05
CA ILE A 55 -8.45 3.88 0.32
C ILE A 55 -7.41 3.30 -0.64
N GLY A 56 -6.75 4.14 -1.43
CA GLY A 56 -5.70 3.72 -2.37
C GLY A 56 -4.50 3.07 -1.65
N ALA A 57 -4.06 3.64 -0.52
CA ALA A 57 -2.97 3.08 0.27
C ALA A 57 -3.33 1.71 0.85
N LEU A 58 -4.55 1.56 1.39
CA LEU A 58 -5.06 0.28 1.87
C LEU A 58 -5.15 -0.75 0.74
N ALA A 59 -5.65 -0.36 -0.43
CA ALA A 59 -5.70 -1.24 -1.60
C ALA A 59 -4.29 -1.70 -2.04
N GLY A 60 -3.32 -0.78 -2.06
CA GLY A 60 -1.92 -1.09 -2.35
C GLY A 60 -1.29 -2.05 -1.35
N LEU A 61 -1.53 -1.82 -0.05
CA LEU A 61 -1.09 -2.72 1.03
C LEU A 61 -1.70 -4.11 0.88
N MET A 62 -3.00 -4.21 0.64
CA MET A 62 -3.68 -5.49 0.42
C MET A 62 -3.11 -6.24 -0.79
N SER A 63 -2.89 -5.54 -1.90
CA SER A 63 -2.24 -6.12 -3.09
C SER A 63 -0.85 -6.69 -2.78
N GLY A 64 -0.04 -5.95 -2.00
CA GLY A 64 1.27 -6.40 -1.54
C GLY A 64 1.21 -7.65 -0.66
N LEU A 65 0.26 -7.71 0.28
CA LEU A 65 0.05 -8.87 1.16
C LEU A 65 -0.37 -10.11 0.37
N ILE A 66 -1.31 -9.96 -0.56
CA ILE A 66 -1.75 -11.06 -1.44
C ILE A 66 -0.57 -11.60 -2.25
N SER A 67 0.24 -10.70 -2.83
CA SER A 67 1.43 -11.08 -3.60
C SER A 67 2.45 -11.82 -2.73
N ALA A 68 2.75 -11.30 -1.54
CA ALA A 68 3.66 -11.95 -0.60
C ALA A 68 3.17 -13.34 -0.16
N ALA A 69 1.85 -13.51 0.07
CA ALA A 69 1.27 -14.79 0.41
C ALA A 69 1.43 -15.81 -0.73
N ARG A 70 1.15 -15.40 -1.98
CA ARG A 70 1.34 -16.25 -3.18
C ARG A 70 2.81 -16.67 -3.32
N TYR A 71 3.75 -15.75 -3.15
CA TYR A 71 5.17 -16.07 -3.20
C TYR A 71 5.58 -17.06 -2.11
N ARG A 72 5.11 -16.89 -0.87
CA ARG A 72 5.39 -17.83 0.22
C ARG A 72 4.86 -19.24 -0.06
N LEU A 73 3.67 -19.36 -0.63
CA LEU A 73 3.10 -20.66 -1.02
C LEU A 73 3.95 -21.33 -2.12
N LYS A 74 4.32 -20.57 -3.16
CA LYS A 74 5.17 -21.10 -4.23
C LYS A 74 6.55 -21.50 -3.72
N LEU A 75 7.14 -20.72 -2.82
CA LEU A 75 8.42 -21.04 -2.19
C LEU A 75 8.36 -22.36 -1.40
N ARG A 76 7.25 -22.61 -0.68
CA ARG A 76 7.04 -23.86 0.05
C ARG A 76 6.93 -25.06 -0.89
N GLN A 77 6.20 -24.92 -2.00
CA GLN A 77 6.08 -25.96 -3.01
C GLN A 77 7.45 -26.30 -3.64
N LEU A 78 8.17 -25.28 -4.12
CA LEU A 78 9.51 -25.45 -4.72
C LEU A 78 10.50 -26.10 -3.75
N ARG A 79 10.47 -25.75 -2.45
CA ARG A 79 11.32 -26.39 -1.43
C ARG A 79 10.99 -27.88 -1.26
N LYS A 80 9.71 -28.27 -1.32
CA LYS A 80 9.30 -29.67 -1.25
C LYS A 80 9.76 -30.44 -2.49
N GLU A 81 9.57 -29.89 -3.69
CA GLU A 81 10.01 -30.50 -4.96
C GLU A 81 11.54 -30.70 -4.99
N LEU A 82 12.29 -29.71 -4.50
CA LEU A 82 13.74 -29.80 -4.41
C LEU A 82 14.20 -30.86 -3.40
N ALA A 83 13.49 -31.00 -2.27
CA ALA A 83 13.79 -32.04 -1.29
C ALA A 83 13.51 -33.45 -1.84
N ASP A 84 12.38 -33.65 -2.51
CA ASP A 84 12.02 -34.94 -3.12
C ASP A 84 13.01 -35.32 -4.24
N THR A 85 13.35 -34.38 -5.11
CA THR A 85 14.33 -34.60 -6.19
C THR A 85 15.71 -34.99 -5.65
N LYS A 86 16.18 -34.31 -4.59
CA LYS A 86 17.44 -34.67 -3.91
C LYS A 86 17.38 -36.07 -3.29
N GLN A 87 16.25 -36.43 -2.69
CA GLN A 87 16.08 -37.77 -2.12
C GLN A 87 16.11 -38.86 -3.20
N ARG A 88 15.53 -38.61 -4.37
CA ARG A 88 15.59 -39.54 -5.52
C ARG A 88 17.01 -39.69 -6.07
N LEU A 89 17.75 -38.58 -6.18
CA LEU A 89 19.16 -38.59 -6.59
C LEU A 89 20.02 -39.44 -5.66
N ASN A 90 19.85 -39.31 -4.34
CA ASN A 90 20.60 -40.11 -3.36
C ASN A 90 20.23 -41.61 -3.35
N LYS A 91 19.15 -42.01 -4.02
CA LYS A 91 18.70 -43.41 -4.13
C LYS A 91 19.08 -44.06 -5.46
N LEU A 92 19.73 -43.32 -6.36
CA LEU A 92 20.29 -43.91 -7.58
C LEU A 92 21.57 -44.69 -7.25
N PRO A 93 21.76 -45.90 -7.80
CA PRO A 93 22.93 -46.74 -7.56
C PRO A 93 24.22 -46.17 -8.14
#